data_AF-A0A967B160-F1
#
_entry.id   AF-A0A967B160-F1
#
_cell.length_a   1.000
_cell.length_b   1.000
_cell.length_c   1.000
_cell.angle_alpha   90.00
_cell.angle_beta   90.00
_cell.angle_gamma   90.00
#
_symmetry.space_group_name_H-M   'P 1'
#
loop_
_entity.id
_entity.type
_entity.pdbx_description
1 polymer ?
#
loop_
_entity_poly.entity_id
_entity_poly.type
_entity_poly.pdbx_seq_one_letter_code
_entity_poly.pdbx_strand_id
1 'polypeptide(L)'
;MKNKILFIIVLVFGFGTYAQKNIYEADTFDELSKDHKVLAILPFLTRLDLKDDMTKEELRALEKKEGVAVQNALETYFSKRKKKKKFSVEFQNTKNTNAILAQNQITYENIDIYTTKQLSEILEVDGIVSGNLDLNVLLSKGVPTEFSIIDYFLGEANYGRIGIKISDGDTGKLLWKYEKEINKKSGRNTDDLIDRMMRMATRKFPYDREKRRERKKQKN
;
A
#
# COMPACT_ATOMS: atom_id res chain seq x y z
N MET A 1 48.40 -0.73 -25.66
CA MET A 1 47.36 0.18 -25.09
C MET A 1 45.92 -0.34 -25.26
N LYS A 2 45.58 -1.12 -26.31
CA LYS A 2 44.25 -1.72 -26.51
C LYS A 2 43.78 -2.65 -25.37
N ASN A 3 44.68 -3.39 -24.72
CA ASN A 3 44.30 -4.35 -23.67
C ASN A 3 43.95 -3.71 -22.31
N LYS A 4 44.37 -2.45 -22.08
CA LYS A 4 44.00 -1.70 -20.86
C LYS A 4 42.60 -1.07 -20.97
N ILE A 5 42.16 -0.77 -22.20
CA ILE A 5 40.82 -0.21 -22.47
C ILE A 5 39.73 -1.26 -22.24
N LEU A 6 39.99 -2.53 -22.58
CA LEU A 6 39.06 -3.63 -22.35
C LEU A 6 38.78 -3.87 -20.85
N PHE A 7 39.80 -3.68 -20.00
CA PHE A 7 39.69 -3.86 -18.55
C PHE A 7 38.83 -2.77 -17.88
N ILE A 8 38.84 -1.55 -18.43
CA ILE A 8 38.05 -0.41 -17.93
C ILE A 8 36.57 -0.57 -18.31
N ILE A 9 36.27 -1.12 -19.49
CA ILE A 9 34.89 -1.37 -19.94
C ILE A 9 34.21 -2.45 -19.08
N VAL A 10 34.95 -3.48 -18.63
CA VAL A 10 34.42 -4.51 -17.72
C VAL A 10 34.17 -3.98 -16.30
N LEU A 11 34.98 -3.02 -15.83
CA LEU A 11 34.86 -2.43 -14.49
C LEU A 11 33.63 -1.50 -14.35
N VAL A 12 33.18 -0.87 -15.45
CA VAL A 12 31.98 0.00 -15.45
C VAL A 12 30.68 -0.80 -15.46
N PHE A 13 30.68 -2.04 -15.97
CA PHE A 13 29.50 -2.93 -15.94
C PHE A 13 29.24 -3.58 -14.57
N GLY A 14 30.15 -3.41 -13.59
CA GLY A 14 30.04 -3.98 -12.25
C GLY A 14 29.15 -3.21 -11.27
N PHE A 15 28.65 -2.02 -11.65
CA PHE A 15 27.66 -1.32 -10.83
C PHE A 15 26.30 -2.01 -11.00
N GLY A 16 26.12 -3.09 -10.27
CA GLY A 16 24.82 -3.72 -10.06
C GLY A 16 23.81 -2.64 -9.73
N THR A 17 22.74 -2.62 -10.52
CA THR A 17 21.57 -1.80 -10.25
C THR A 17 21.05 -2.20 -8.88
N TYR A 18 21.34 -1.39 -7.87
CA TYR A 18 20.69 -1.49 -6.58
C TYR A 18 19.22 -1.11 -6.78
N ALA A 19 18.41 -2.10 -7.15
CA ALA A 19 16.98 -1.96 -7.18
C ALA A 19 16.54 -1.57 -5.77
N GLN A 20 16.08 -0.32 -5.62
CA GLN A 20 15.56 0.23 -4.38
C GLN A 20 14.56 -0.77 -3.80
N LYS A 21 14.89 -1.37 -2.65
CA LYS A 21 14.01 -2.34 -1.97
C LYS A 21 12.85 -1.56 -1.37
N ASN A 22 11.87 -1.24 -2.21
CA ASN A 22 10.63 -0.58 -1.79
C ASN A 22 9.77 -1.45 -0.89
N ILE A 23 10.17 -2.71 -0.66
CA ILE A 23 9.47 -3.71 0.12
C ILE A 23 10.34 -4.09 1.32
N TYR A 24 9.77 -3.92 2.51
CA TYR A 24 10.26 -4.44 3.77
C TYR A 24 9.41 -5.65 4.18
N GLU A 25 10.06 -6.66 4.73
CA GLU A 25 9.41 -7.81 5.35
C GLU A 25 10.19 -8.13 6.62
N ALA A 26 9.49 -8.34 7.74
CA ALA A 26 10.12 -8.66 9.02
C ALA A 26 10.63 -10.11 9.03
N ASP A 27 11.78 -10.35 9.67
CA ASP A 27 12.33 -11.70 9.81
C ASP A 27 11.43 -12.60 10.67
N THR A 28 10.69 -12.01 11.61
CA THR A 28 9.70 -12.68 12.46
C THR A 28 8.34 -12.86 11.79
N PHE A 29 8.20 -12.55 10.49
CA PHE A 29 6.91 -12.60 9.78
C PHE A 29 6.23 -13.97 9.94
N ASP A 30 6.95 -15.05 9.65
CA ASP A 30 6.37 -16.39 9.62
C ASP A 30 5.94 -16.89 11.01
N GLU A 31 6.59 -16.40 12.07
CA GLU A 31 6.28 -16.73 13.46
C GLU A 31 5.00 -15.99 13.88
N LEU A 32 4.99 -14.67 13.71
CA LEU A 32 3.89 -13.81 14.13
C LEU A 32 2.63 -14.09 13.30
N SER A 33 2.76 -14.25 11.98
CA SER A 33 1.62 -14.45 11.09
C SER A 33 1.14 -15.91 11.00
N LYS A 34 1.65 -16.82 11.83
CA LYS A 34 1.44 -18.27 11.67
C LYS A 34 -0.05 -18.61 11.73
N ASP A 35 -0.76 -18.04 12.68
CA ASP A 35 -2.15 -18.39 12.98
C ASP A 35 -3.15 -17.36 12.48
N HIS A 36 -2.68 -16.33 11.75
CA HIS A 36 -3.54 -15.32 11.13
C HIS A 36 -4.54 -15.94 10.16
N LYS A 37 -5.80 -15.51 10.30
CA LYS A 37 -6.95 -15.89 9.48
C LYS A 37 -7.63 -14.68 8.87
N VAL A 38 -7.74 -13.56 9.58
CA VAL A 38 -8.48 -12.37 9.14
C VAL A 38 -7.65 -11.11 9.36
N LEU A 39 -7.57 -10.27 8.33
CA LEU A 39 -6.96 -8.94 8.41
C LEU A 39 -8.03 -7.86 8.17
N ALA A 40 -8.02 -6.76 8.93
CA ALA A 40 -8.80 -5.57 8.60
C ALA A 40 -8.01 -4.62 7.70
N ILE A 41 -8.72 -3.80 6.91
CA ILE A 41 -8.11 -2.72 6.12
C ILE A 41 -8.66 -1.41 6.67
N LEU A 42 -7.81 -0.56 7.22
CA LEU A 42 -8.23 0.74 7.72
C LEU A 42 -8.40 1.75 6.57
N PRO A 43 -9.21 2.81 6.75
CA PRO A 43 -9.15 3.97 5.88
C PRO A 43 -7.72 4.52 5.83
N PHE A 44 -7.22 4.82 4.63
CA PHE A 44 -5.86 5.31 4.47
C PHE A 44 -5.75 6.75 4.95
N LEU A 45 -4.68 7.07 5.68
CA LEU A 45 -4.39 8.44 6.09
C LEU A 45 -3.86 9.21 4.88
N THR A 46 -4.65 10.17 4.42
CA THR A 46 -4.43 10.87 3.18
C THR A 46 -4.08 12.31 3.48
N ARG A 47 -3.08 12.81 2.77
CA ARG A 47 -2.74 14.22 2.72
C ARG A 47 -2.93 14.71 1.29
N LEU A 48 -3.72 15.76 1.13
CA LEU A 48 -3.94 16.42 -0.16
C LEU A 48 -3.23 17.77 -0.19
N ASP A 49 -2.37 17.93 -1.20
CA ASP A 49 -1.66 19.19 -1.50
C ASP A 49 -2.16 19.71 -2.86
N LEU A 50 -3.41 20.21 -2.86
CA LEU A 50 -4.06 20.75 -4.05
C LEU A 50 -3.71 22.24 -4.19
N LYS A 51 -3.58 22.70 -5.45
CA LYS A 51 -3.30 24.12 -5.75
C LYS A 51 -4.52 25.04 -5.64
N ASP A 52 -5.69 24.48 -5.35
CA ASP A 52 -6.96 25.21 -5.29
C ASP A 52 -7.18 25.82 -3.91
N ASP A 53 -7.78 27.01 -3.88
CA ASP A 53 -8.14 27.72 -2.64
C ASP A 53 -9.39 27.04 -2.04
N MET A 54 -9.17 26.07 -1.15
CA MET A 54 -10.21 25.31 -0.46
C MET A 54 -10.20 25.59 1.03
N THR A 55 -11.38 25.50 1.68
CA THR A 55 -11.43 25.55 3.15
C THR A 55 -10.79 24.31 3.76
N LYS A 56 -10.34 24.40 5.02
CA LYS A 56 -9.72 23.26 5.72
C LYS A 56 -10.69 22.09 5.88
N GLU A 57 -11.97 22.40 6.07
CA GLU A 57 -13.04 21.43 6.24
C GLU A 57 -13.30 20.66 4.94
N GLU A 58 -13.34 21.36 3.80
CA GLU A 58 -13.49 20.73 2.48
C GLU A 58 -12.28 19.86 2.12
N LEU A 59 -11.07 20.34 2.41
CA LEU A 59 -9.84 19.58 2.16
C LEU A 59 -9.84 18.27 2.97
N ARG A 60 -10.18 18.33 4.25
CA ARG A 60 -10.29 17.15 5.13
C ARG A 60 -11.34 16.16 4.65
N ALA A 61 -12.49 16.65 4.19
CA ALA A 61 -13.55 15.80 3.64
C ALA A 61 -13.06 15.04 2.39
N LEU A 62 -12.24 15.70 1.54
CA LEU A 62 -11.63 15.07 0.37
C LEU A 62 -10.55 14.06 0.75
N GLU A 63 -9.67 14.38 1.70
CA GLU A 63 -8.64 13.46 2.22
C GLU A 63 -9.26 12.15 2.72
N LYS A 64 -10.30 12.27 3.56
CA LYS A 64 -11.08 11.13 4.05
C LYS A 64 -11.68 10.33 2.89
N LYS A 65 -12.25 11.00 1.89
CA LYS A 65 -12.87 10.35 0.74
C LYS A 65 -11.86 9.56 -0.09
N GLU A 66 -10.68 10.12 -0.36
CA GLU A 66 -9.59 9.44 -1.06
C GLU A 66 -9.06 8.25 -0.25
N GLY A 67 -8.93 8.42 1.07
CA GLY A 67 -8.50 7.34 1.98
C GLY A 67 -9.44 6.14 1.98
N VAL A 68 -10.76 6.40 2.00
CA VAL A 68 -11.81 5.37 1.88
C VAL A 68 -11.83 4.76 0.47
N ALA A 69 -11.56 5.55 -0.57
CA ALA A 69 -11.48 5.03 -1.94
C ALA A 69 -10.35 3.99 -2.08
N VAL A 70 -9.17 4.27 -1.52
CA VAL A 70 -8.04 3.31 -1.49
C VAL A 70 -8.38 2.06 -0.68
N GLN A 71 -9.01 2.21 0.49
CA GLN A 71 -9.48 1.10 1.32
C GLN A 71 -10.38 0.14 0.52
N ASN A 72 -11.38 0.67 -0.18
CA ASN A 72 -12.32 -0.11 -1.00
C ASN A 72 -11.64 -0.74 -2.23
N ALA A 73 -10.71 -0.04 -2.86
CA ALA A 73 -9.94 -0.56 -3.99
C ALA A 73 -9.07 -1.76 -3.56
N LEU A 74 -8.46 -1.69 -2.36
CA LEU A 74 -7.71 -2.80 -1.78
C LEU A 74 -8.59 -4.00 -1.45
N GLU A 75 -9.73 -3.79 -0.81
CA GLU A 75 -10.71 -4.86 -0.56
C GLU A 75 -11.14 -5.55 -1.87
N THR A 76 -11.43 -4.76 -2.90
CA THR A 76 -11.80 -5.24 -4.23
C THR A 76 -10.67 -6.09 -4.83
N TYR A 77 -9.43 -5.60 -4.77
CA TYR A 77 -8.26 -6.33 -5.23
C TYR A 77 -8.11 -7.67 -4.51
N PHE A 78 -8.17 -7.64 -3.18
CA PHE A 78 -7.98 -8.83 -2.36
C PHE A 78 -9.10 -9.85 -2.55
N SER A 79 -10.34 -9.40 -2.68
CA SER A 79 -11.51 -10.24 -2.95
C SER A 79 -11.41 -10.95 -4.31
N LYS A 80 -10.98 -10.24 -5.37
CA LYS A 80 -10.75 -10.83 -6.70
C LYS A 80 -9.68 -11.94 -6.66
N ARG A 81 -8.65 -11.76 -5.85
CA ARG A 81 -7.55 -12.74 -5.66
C ARG A 81 -7.93 -13.89 -4.71
N LYS A 82 -8.77 -13.64 -3.69
CA LYS A 82 -9.36 -14.66 -2.81
C LYS A 82 -10.18 -15.67 -3.60
N LYS A 83 -11.01 -15.21 -4.56
CA LYS A 83 -11.75 -16.11 -5.48
C LYS A 83 -10.83 -17.07 -6.24
N LYS A 84 -9.57 -16.69 -6.46
CA LYS A 84 -8.52 -17.52 -7.10
C LYS A 84 -7.69 -18.33 -6.09
N LYS A 85 -8.12 -18.41 -4.82
CA LYS A 85 -7.44 -19.08 -3.69
C LYS A 85 -5.97 -18.65 -3.51
N LYS A 86 -5.63 -17.39 -3.81
CA LYS A 86 -4.24 -16.90 -3.76
C LYS A 86 -3.75 -16.46 -2.39
N PHE A 87 -4.64 -16.16 -1.44
CA PHE A 87 -4.24 -15.72 -0.10
C PHE A 87 -4.51 -16.74 0.99
N SER A 88 -3.63 -16.78 1.98
CA SER A 88 -3.75 -17.64 3.16
C SER A 88 -4.65 -17.07 4.26
N VAL A 89 -5.03 -15.79 4.14
CA VAL A 89 -5.92 -15.05 5.04
C VAL A 89 -7.14 -14.52 4.29
N GLU A 90 -8.16 -14.17 5.05
CA GLU A 90 -9.32 -13.41 4.64
C GLU A 90 -9.15 -11.92 4.99
N PHE A 91 -9.93 -11.07 4.34
CA PHE A 91 -9.96 -9.65 4.63
C PHE A 91 -11.36 -9.29 5.11
N GLN A 92 -11.45 -8.59 6.23
CA GLN A 92 -12.70 -8.07 6.77
C GLN A 92 -13.33 -7.12 5.76
N ASN A 93 -14.65 -7.15 5.64
CA ASN A 93 -15.37 -6.23 4.77
C ASN A 93 -15.20 -4.78 5.25
N THR A 94 -14.88 -3.86 4.34
CA THR A 94 -14.55 -2.47 4.72
C THR A 94 -15.73 -1.72 5.32
N LYS A 95 -16.97 -2.04 4.90
CA LYS A 95 -18.17 -1.44 5.53
C LYS A 95 -18.29 -1.89 6.98
N ASN A 96 -18.02 -3.16 7.27
CA ASN A 96 -17.99 -3.67 8.64
C ASN A 96 -16.87 -3.01 9.45
N THR A 97 -15.65 -2.93 8.90
CA THR A 97 -14.53 -2.23 9.55
C THR A 97 -14.93 -0.80 9.91
N ASN A 98 -15.46 -0.04 8.94
CA ASN A 98 -15.84 1.36 9.16
C ASN A 98 -17.01 1.50 10.15
N ALA A 99 -17.96 0.56 10.15
CA ALA A 99 -19.06 0.55 11.11
C ALA A 99 -18.57 0.28 12.54
N ILE A 100 -17.68 -0.72 12.73
CA ILE A 100 -17.11 -1.05 14.04
C ILE A 100 -16.28 0.13 14.58
N LEU A 101 -15.45 0.76 13.73
CA LEU A 101 -14.70 1.96 14.11
C LEU A 101 -15.65 3.08 14.57
N ALA A 102 -16.70 3.36 13.80
CA ALA A 102 -17.68 4.40 14.14
C ALA A 102 -18.45 4.10 15.44
N GLN A 103 -18.85 2.84 15.66
CA GLN A 103 -19.50 2.41 16.91
C GLN A 103 -18.62 2.62 18.14
N ASN A 104 -17.29 2.55 17.96
CA ASN A 104 -16.31 2.81 19.00
C ASN A 104 -15.81 4.27 19.03
N GLN A 105 -16.49 5.18 18.34
CA GLN A 105 -16.14 6.61 18.27
C GLN A 105 -14.73 6.87 17.69
N ILE A 106 -14.24 5.92 16.87
CA ILE A 106 -13.00 6.05 16.13
C ILE A 106 -13.33 6.71 14.79
N THR A 107 -12.83 7.92 14.62
CA THR A 107 -13.02 8.74 13.43
C THR A 107 -11.74 8.79 12.62
N TYR A 108 -11.81 9.39 11.44
CA TYR A 108 -10.65 9.53 10.57
C TYR A 108 -9.56 10.41 11.20
N GLU A 109 -9.97 11.35 12.05
CA GLU A 109 -9.14 12.37 12.69
C GLU A 109 -8.47 11.87 13.98
N ASN A 110 -8.92 10.75 14.55
CA ASN A 110 -8.36 10.20 15.79
C ASN A 110 -7.89 8.74 15.64
N ILE A 111 -8.01 8.12 14.47
CA ILE A 111 -7.61 6.71 14.32
C ILE A 111 -6.12 6.47 14.59
N ASP A 112 -5.29 7.49 14.42
CA ASP A 112 -3.84 7.46 14.62
C ASP A 112 -3.40 7.51 16.08
N ILE A 113 -4.29 7.89 17.01
CA ILE A 113 -3.99 7.82 18.47
C ILE A 113 -4.09 6.40 19.03
N TYR A 114 -4.70 5.48 18.30
CA TYR A 114 -4.83 4.07 18.71
C TYR A 114 -3.65 3.25 18.21
N THR A 115 -3.16 2.35 19.07
CA THR A 115 -2.15 1.37 18.65
C THR A 115 -2.76 0.32 17.71
N THR A 116 -1.92 -0.31 16.89
CA THR A 116 -2.35 -1.45 16.06
C THR A 116 -3.02 -2.53 16.90
N LYS A 117 -2.48 -2.83 18.08
CA LYS A 117 -3.05 -3.83 18.98
C LYS A 117 -4.48 -3.49 19.39
N GLN A 118 -4.69 -2.26 19.88
CA GLN A 118 -6.03 -1.80 20.27
C GLN A 118 -7.01 -1.84 19.10
N LEU A 119 -6.57 -1.38 17.91
CA LEU A 119 -7.42 -1.42 16.72
C LEU A 119 -7.74 -2.86 16.30
N SER A 120 -6.80 -3.79 16.41
CA SER A 120 -7.01 -5.20 16.08
C SER A 120 -7.98 -5.87 17.06
N GLU A 121 -7.88 -5.57 18.36
CA GLU A 121 -8.80 -6.05 19.39
C GLU A 121 -10.22 -5.52 19.14
N ILE A 122 -10.38 -4.22 18.88
CA ILE A 122 -11.67 -3.58 18.60
C ILE A 122 -12.31 -4.15 17.33
N LEU A 123 -11.50 -4.42 16.31
CA LEU A 123 -11.96 -4.93 15.01
C LEU A 123 -12.12 -6.45 14.97
N GLU A 124 -11.70 -7.17 16.02
CA GLU A 124 -11.68 -8.63 16.10
C GLU A 124 -10.91 -9.28 14.94
N VAL A 125 -9.69 -8.81 14.67
CA VAL A 125 -8.83 -9.30 13.58
C VAL A 125 -7.41 -9.61 14.04
N ASP A 126 -6.75 -10.53 13.32
CA ASP A 126 -5.39 -10.97 13.63
C ASP A 126 -4.32 -9.96 13.16
N GLY A 127 -4.71 -8.97 12.36
CA GLY A 127 -3.78 -7.95 11.90
C GLY A 127 -4.45 -6.88 11.05
N ILE A 128 -3.67 -5.83 10.78
CA ILE A 128 -4.17 -4.62 10.14
C ILE A 128 -3.36 -4.30 8.90
N VAL A 129 -4.07 -4.05 7.81
CA VAL A 129 -3.58 -3.34 6.64
C VAL A 129 -3.87 -1.85 6.83
N SER A 130 -2.83 -1.04 6.87
CA SER A 130 -2.92 0.42 7.01
C SER A 130 -1.95 1.09 6.04
N GLY A 131 -2.04 2.41 5.93
CA GLY A 131 -1.17 3.12 5.02
C GLY A 131 -1.40 4.60 4.96
N ASN A 132 -0.48 5.26 4.26
CA ASN A 132 -0.46 6.70 4.04
C ASN A 132 -0.53 6.97 2.55
N LEU A 133 -1.20 8.06 2.18
CA LEU A 133 -1.40 8.50 0.82
C LEU A 133 -1.14 10.01 0.74
N ASP A 134 -0.03 10.41 0.17
CA ASP A 134 0.26 11.81 -0.13
C ASP A 134 -0.07 12.06 -1.61
N LEU A 135 -0.91 13.04 -1.93
CA LEU A 135 -1.30 13.35 -3.30
C LEU A 135 -1.33 14.85 -3.55
N ASN A 136 -1.02 15.23 -4.79
CA ASN A 136 -1.25 16.58 -5.31
C ASN A 136 -2.39 16.63 -6.35
N VAL A 137 -3.14 15.53 -6.50
CA VAL A 137 -4.27 15.37 -7.42
C VAL A 137 -5.37 14.51 -6.78
N LEU A 138 -6.62 14.67 -7.23
CA LEU A 138 -7.76 13.84 -6.79
C LEU A 138 -7.87 12.54 -7.60
N LEU A 139 -7.30 11.45 -7.10
CA LEU A 139 -7.31 10.16 -7.80
C LEU A 139 -8.71 9.56 -7.97
N SER A 140 -9.62 9.76 -7.02
CA SER A 140 -10.99 9.23 -7.06
C SER A 140 -11.84 9.83 -8.19
N LYS A 141 -11.51 11.06 -8.63
CA LYS A 141 -12.16 11.71 -9.77
C LYS A 141 -11.53 11.32 -11.12
N GLY A 142 -10.48 10.50 -11.09
CA GLY A 142 -9.66 10.15 -12.26
C GLY A 142 -8.51 11.14 -12.45
N VAL A 143 -7.42 10.66 -13.04
CA VAL A 143 -6.26 11.51 -13.40
C VAL A 143 -6.70 12.48 -14.50
N PRO A 144 -6.65 13.80 -14.29
CA PRO A 144 -7.00 14.78 -15.31
C PRO A 144 -6.11 14.59 -16.55
N THR A 145 -6.73 14.46 -17.73
CA THR A 145 -6.02 14.46 -19.01
C THR A 145 -5.54 15.85 -19.42
N GLU A 146 -5.99 16.89 -18.71
CA GLU A 146 -5.76 18.32 -19.00
C GLU A 146 -4.75 18.97 -18.04
N PHE A 147 -3.65 18.27 -17.73
CA PHE A 147 -2.49 18.95 -17.15
C PHE A 147 -1.60 19.51 -18.25
N SER A 148 -1.26 20.79 -18.11
CA SER A 148 -0.60 21.71 -19.04
C SER A 148 0.47 21.08 -19.94
N ILE A 149 0.50 21.52 -21.21
CA ILE A 149 1.57 21.28 -22.20
C ILE A 149 2.97 21.58 -21.61
N ILE A 150 3.05 22.40 -20.56
CA ILE A 150 4.30 22.73 -19.84
C ILE A 150 4.84 21.50 -19.06
N ASP A 151 3.99 20.69 -18.43
CA ASP A 151 4.40 19.46 -17.74
C ASP A 151 4.77 18.33 -18.71
N TYR A 152 4.28 18.41 -19.96
CA TYR A 152 4.66 17.52 -21.05
C TYR A 152 6.12 17.77 -21.51
N PHE A 153 6.64 18.99 -21.36
CA PHE A 153 8.02 19.33 -21.73
C PHE A 153 9.03 19.15 -20.58
N LEU A 154 8.61 19.14 -19.31
CA LEU A 154 9.52 19.19 -18.14
C LEU A 154 9.85 17.84 -17.49
N GLY A 155 9.12 16.75 -17.76
CA GLY A 155 9.49 15.40 -17.33
C GLY A 155 8.90 14.96 -15.97
N GLU A 156 8.45 13.70 -15.95
CA GLU A 156 7.92 12.93 -14.80
C GLU A 156 6.90 13.66 -13.90
N ALA A 157 5.64 13.70 -14.33
CA ALA A 157 4.53 14.09 -13.46
C ALA A 157 4.45 13.14 -12.24
N ASN A 158 4.91 13.63 -11.09
CA ASN A 158 4.80 12.99 -9.78
C ASN A 158 3.48 13.44 -9.15
N TYR A 159 2.57 12.49 -8.99
CA TYR A 159 1.24 12.69 -8.43
C TYR A 159 1.17 12.45 -6.91
N GLY A 160 2.26 11.97 -6.32
CA GLY A 160 2.36 11.70 -4.89
C GLY A 160 2.97 10.35 -4.57
N ARG A 161 2.66 9.83 -3.37
CA ARG A 161 3.21 8.59 -2.84
C ARG A 161 2.16 7.82 -2.05
N ILE A 162 2.16 6.51 -2.21
CA ILE A 162 1.35 5.60 -1.42
C ILE A 162 2.27 4.63 -0.66
N GLY A 163 1.99 4.47 0.62
CA GLY A 163 2.62 3.46 1.48
C GLY A 163 1.57 2.52 2.05
N ILE A 164 1.76 1.22 1.87
CA ILE A 164 0.97 0.16 2.50
C ILE A 164 1.81 -0.53 3.54
N LYS A 165 1.22 -0.81 4.70
CA LYS A 165 1.82 -1.57 5.79
C LYS A 165 0.87 -2.67 6.21
N ILE A 166 1.42 -3.78 6.67
CA ILE A 166 0.70 -4.83 7.37
C ILE A 166 1.36 -4.99 8.73
N SER A 167 0.56 -4.92 9.77
CA SER A 167 1.02 -5.09 11.14
C SER A 167 0.27 -6.25 11.80
N ASP A 168 0.97 -6.89 12.72
CA ASP A 168 0.49 -7.95 13.59
C ASP A 168 -0.50 -7.41 14.61
N GLY A 169 -1.61 -8.12 14.84
CA GLY A 169 -2.65 -7.68 15.76
C GLY A 169 -2.26 -7.87 17.22
N ASP A 170 -1.65 -8.99 17.57
CA ASP A 170 -1.36 -9.32 18.97
C ASP A 170 -0.19 -8.49 19.53
N THR A 171 0.86 -8.32 18.73
CA THR A 171 2.10 -7.63 19.14
C THR A 171 2.18 -6.20 18.64
N GLY A 172 1.36 -5.79 17.66
CA GLY A 172 1.45 -4.49 17.00
C GLY A 172 2.67 -4.33 16.09
N LYS A 173 3.50 -5.36 15.91
CA LYS A 173 4.75 -5.28 15.13
C LYS A 173 4.47 -5.14 13.63
N LEU A 174 5.30 -4.34 12.96
CA LEU A 174 5.27 -4.25 11.51
C LEU A 174 5.74 -5.56 10.88
N LEU A 175 4.88 -6.18 10.07
CA LEU A 175 5.17 -7.44 9.40
C LEU A 175 5.69 -7.21 7.97
N TRP A 176 5.11 -6.24 7.27
CA TRP A 176 5.44 -5.97 5.87
C TRP A 176 5.10 -4.54 5.51
N LYS A 177 5.90 -3.94 4.64
CA LYS A 177 5.67 -2.58 4.15
C LYS A 177 6.06 -2.47 2.68
N TYR A 178 5.26 -1.73 1.92
CA TYR A 178 5.56 -1.36 0.54
C TYR A 178 5.28 0.10 0.29
N GLU A 179 6.22 0.80 -0.35
CA GLU A 179 6.02 2.18 -0.79
C GLU A 179 6.17 2.30 -2.30
N LYS A 180 5.36 3.17 -2.90
CA LYS A 180 5.45 3.44 -4.33
C LYS A 180 5.06 4.89 -4.63
N GLU A 181 5.86 5.51 -5.48
CA GLU A 181 5.53 6.80 -6.08
C GLU A 181 4.43 6.64 -7.12
N ILE A 182 3.52 7.60 -7.12
CA ILE A 182 2.37 7.68 -8.01
C ILE A 182 2.76 8.63 -9.13
N ASN A 183 2.73 8.13 -10.36
CA ASN A 183 3.01 8.93 -11.54
C ASN A 183 2.01 8.58 -12.63
N LYS A 184 2.15 9.20 -13.81
CA LYS A 184 1.29 8.97 -14.98
C LYS A 184 1.16 7.51 -15.43
N LYS A 185 2.13 6.65 -15.12
CA LYS A 185 2.11 5.23 -15.46
C LYS A 185 1.46 4.37 -14.37
N SER A 186 1.25 4.92 -13.16
CA SER A 186 0.77 4.19 -11.99
C SER A 186 -0.71 3.81 -12.09
N GLY A 187 -1.54 4.52 -12.86
CA GLY A 187 -2.94 4.16 -13.11
C GLY A 187 -3.77 5.38 -13.53
N ARG A 188 -4.97 5.14 -14.09
CA ARG A 188 -5.88 6.24 -14.50
C ARG A 188 -6.84 6.71 -13.38
N ASN A 189 -7.05 5.88 -12.36
CA ASN A 189 -7.90 6.14 -11.20
C ASN A 189 -7.42 5.29 -10.02
N THR A 190 -8.06 5.46 -8.86
CA THR A 190 -7.74 4.72 -7.62
C THR A 190 -7.70 3.21 -7.82
N ASP A 191 -8.69 2.62 -8.48
CA ASP A 191 -8.75 1.16 -8.68
C ASP A 191 -7.61 0.62 -9.55
N ASP A 192 -7.30 1.31 -10.66
CA ASP A 192 -6.19 0.94 -11.56
C ASP A 192 -4.83 1.14 -10.86
N LEU A 193 -4.69 2.20 -10.07
CA LEU A 193 -3.51 2.43 -9.24
C LEU A 193 -3.28 1.27 -8.28
N ILE A 194 -4.30 0.93 -7.49
CA ILE A 194 -4.20 -0.15 -6.51
C ILE A 194 -3.99 -1.50 -7.21
N ASP A 195 -4.69 -1.81 -8.31
CA ASP A 195 -4.51 -3.09 -9.02
C ASP A 195 -3.10 -3.24 -9.57
N ARG A 196 -2.53 -2.20 -10.20
CA ARG A 196 -1.16 -2.23 -10.74
C ARG A 196 -0.11 -2.29 -9.63
N MET A 197 -0.24 -1.41 -8.64
CA MET A 197 0.65 -1.36 -7.49
C MET A 197 0.66 -2.72 -6.78
N MET A 198 -0.52 -3.25 -6.46
CA MET A 198 -0.64 -4.53 -5.80
C MET A 198 -0.19 -5.67 -6.70
N ARG A 199 -0.38 -5.67 -8.02
CA ARG A 199 0.23 -6.72 -8.89
C ARG A 199 1.75 -6.80 -8.76
N MET A 200 2.42 -5.65 -8.65
CA MET A 200 3.86 -5.60 -8.43
C MET A 200 4.23 -6.06 -7.01
N ALA A 201 3.47 -5.61 -6.00
CA ALA A 201 3.68 -5.97 -4.61
C ALA A 201 3.35 -7.44 -4.29
N THR A 202 2.33 -8.01 -4.94
CA THR A 202 1.76 -9.33 -4.63
C THR A 202 2.73 -10.46 -4.94
N ARG A 203 3.62 -10.28 -5.93
CA ARG A 203 4.74 -11.21 -6.16
C ARG A 203 5.61 -11.41 -4.92
N LYS A 204 5.60 -10.45 -4.00
CA LYS A 204 6.33 -10.48 -2.73
C LYS A 204 5.40 -10.36 -1.52
N PHE A 205 4.08 -10.40 -1.70
CA PHE A 205 3.13 -10.24 -0.61
C PHE A 205 3.16 -11.50 0.26
N PRO A 206 3.36 -11.33 1.57
CA PRO A 206 3.82 -12.44 2.39
C PRO A 206 2.69 -13.43 2.74
N TYR A 207 1.42 -13.04 2.57
CA TYR A 207 0.26 -13.91 2.73
C TYR A 207 -0.13 -14.67 1.45
N ASP A 208 0.60 -14.53 0.34
CA ASP A 208 0.38 -15.34 -0.86
C ASP A 208 0.62 -16.84 -0.58
N ARG A 209 -0.31 -17.69 -1.01
CA ARG A 209 -0.27 -19.13 -0.71
C ARG A 209 0.90 -19.85 -1.36
N GLU A 210 1.31 -19.46 -2.57
CA GLU A 210 2.45 -20.09 -3.25
C GLU A 210 3.71 -19.77 -2.47
N LYS A 211 3.92 -18.49 -2.14
CA LYS A 211 5.04 -18.04 -1.30
C LYS A 211 5.07 -18.74 0.06
N ARG A 212 3.91 -18.89 0.72
CA ARG A 212 3.81 -19.59 2.01
C ARG A 212 4.13 -21.09 1.90
N ARG A 213 3.78 -21.74 0.77
CA ARG A 213 4.13 -23.14 0.50
C ARG A 213 5.62 -23.32 0.24
N GLU A 214 6.23 -22.43 -0.54
CA GLU A 214 7.68 -22.44 -0.82
C GLU A 214 8.49 -22.32 0.46
N ARG A 215 8.09 -21.44 1.38
CA ARG A 215 8.73 -21.32 2.72
C ARG A 215 8.66 -22.58 3.54
N LYS A 216 7.50 -23.24 3.57
CA LYS A 216 7.34 -24.51 4.31
C LYS A 216 8.26 -25.61 3.75
N LYS A 217 8.51 -25.63 2.44
CA LYS A 217 9.44 -26.57 1.81
C LYS A 217 10.91 -26.28 2.11
N GLN A 218 11.28 -25.04 2.39
CA GLN A 218 12.66 -24.66 2.72
C GLN A 218 13.01 -24.90 4.20
N LYS A 219 12.00 -25.00 5.07
CA LYS A 219 12.17 -25.25 6.52
C LYS A 219 12.13 -26.74 6.90
N ASN A 220 11.68 -27.60 5.98
CA ASN A 220 11.62 -29.05 6.13
C ASN A 220 12.75 -29.69 5.33
#